data_AF-A0A4R1WUU8-F1
#
_entry.id   AF-A0A4R1WUU8-F1
#
_cell.length_a   1.000
_cell.length_b   1.000
_cell.length_c   1.000
_cell.angle_alpha   90.00
_cell.angle_beta   90.00
_cell.angle_gamma   90.00
#
_symmetry.space_group_name_H-M   'P 1'
#
loop_
_entity.id
_entity.type
_entity.pdbx_description
1 polymer ?
#
loop_
_entity_poly.entity_id
_entity_poly.type
_entity_poly.pdbx_seq_one_letter_code
_entity_poly.pdbx_strand_id
1 'polypeptide(L)' 'MAEPSTSTSTRTPNAEDIAFWPDGAWARLGDVSRGDFDWKSDDYEVVLMENTLRLRELTVFDELS' A
#
# COMPACT_ATOMS: atom_id res chain seq x y z
N MET A 1 12.33 -16.40 -23.13
CA MET A 1 11.01 -15.84 -22.76
C MET A 1 10.92 -15.93 -21.24
N ALA A 2 11.09 -14.82 -20.53
CA ALA A 2 10.74 -14.65 -19.12
C ALA A 2 10.56 -13.15 -18.89
N GLU A 3 9.48 -12.80 -18.21
CA GLU A 3 8.73 -11.55 -18.32
C GLU A 3 9.42 -10.35 -17.65
N PRO A 4 9.05 -9.09 -18.01
CA PRO A 4 9.49 -7.91 -17.27
C PRO A 4 8.75 -7.87 -15.93
N SER A 5 9.33 -8.45 -14.88
CA SER A 5 8.84 -8.25 -13.52
C SER A 5 9.12 -6.81 -13.11
N THR A 6 8.15 -5.93 -13.33
CA THR A 6 8.02 -4.67 -12.60
C THR A 6 8.19 -4.98 -11.12
N SER A 7 9.22 -4.37 -10.52
CA SER A 7 9.79 -4.70 -9.22
C SER A 7 8.80 -4.58 -8.06
N THR A 8 8.01 -5.62 -7.80
CA THR A 8 7.38 -5.83 -6.50
C THR A 8 8.46 -6.43 -5.60
N SER A 9 9.20 -5.54 -4.92
CA SER A 9 10.28 -5.92 -4.00
C SER A 9 9.75 -6.92 -2.98
N THR A 10 10.34 -8.12 -2.92
CA THR A 10 10.00 -9.22 -2.00
C THR A 10 10.43 -8.92 -0.56
N ARG A 11 10.31 -7.66 -0.12
CA ARG A 11 10.54 -7.29 1.28
C ARG A 11 9.28 -7.48 2.08
N THR A 12 9.44 -7.90 3.34
CA THR A 12 8.34 -7.93 4.29
C THR A 12 7.72 -6.53 4.37
N PRO A 13 6.39 -6.42 4.25
CA PRO A 13 5.70 -5.17 4.49
C PRO A 13 6.07 -4.61 5.86
N ASN A 14 6.41 -3.32 5.91
CA ASN A 14 6.74 -2.61 7.13
C ASN A 14 5.55 -1.73 7.56
N ALA A 15 5.61 -1.21 8.78
CA ALA A 15 4.54 -0.38 9.35
C ALA A 15 4.35 0.97 8.62
N GLU A 16 5.32 1.38 7.79
CA GLU A 16 5.31 2.64 7.02
C GLU A 16 4.73 2.45 5.62
N ASP A 17 4.59 1.21 5.15
CA ASP A 17 3.92 0.91 3.89
C ASP A 17 2.42 1.22 3.98
N ILE A 18 1.77 1.36 2.83
CA ILE A 18 0.39 1.83 2.75
C ILE A 18 -0.55 0.68 2.40
N ALA A 19 -1.58 0.47 3.20
CA ALA A 19 -2.74 -0.31 2.84
C ALA A 19 -3.71 0.58 2.05
N PHE A 20 -4.01 0.19 0.81
CA PHE A 20 -4.92 0.89 -0.08
C PHE A 20 -6.16 0.03 -0.34
N TRP A 21 -7.34 0.60 -0.16
CA TRP A 21 -8.61 -0.07 -0.40
C TRP A 21 -9.18 0.32 -1.77
N PRO A 22 -9.97 -0.57 -2.40
CA PRO A 22 -10.60 -0.29 -3.69
C PRO A 22 -11.54 0.93 -3.66
N ASP A 23 -12.04 1.32 -2.49
CA ASP A 23 -12.83 2.55 -2.27
C ASP A 23 -12.00 3.84 -2.38
N GLY A 24 -10.68 3.76 -2.63
CA GLY A 24 -9.77 4.90 -2.69
C GLY A 24 -9.23 5.35 -1.34
N ALA A 25 -9.74 4.78 -0.25
CA ALA A 25 -9.23 5.03 1.08
C ALA A 25 -7.87 4.35 1.28
N TRP A 26 -6.99 4.96 2.05
CA TRP A 26 -5.67 4.43 2.36
C TRP A 26 -5.32 4.65 3.84
N ALA A 27 -4.44 3.81 4.36
CA ALA A 27 -3.94 3.89 5.73
C ALA A 27 -2.53 3.32 5.80
N ARG A 28 -1.78 3.64 6.85
CA ARG A 28 -0.49 2.98 7.06
C ARG A 28 -0.74 1.55 7.53
N LEU A 29 0.04 0.62 7.00
CA LEU A 29 -0.04 -0.78 7.35
C LEU A 29 0.21 -1.01 8.85
N GLY A 30 1.00 -0.14 9.49
CA GLY A 30 1.16 -0.15 10.94
C GLY A 30 -0.13 0.11 11.72
N ASP A 31 -1.00 0.99 11.22
CA ASP A 31 -2.30 1.28 11.85
C ASP A 31 -3.31 0.16 11.58
N VAL A 32 -3.28 -0.41 10.37
CA VAL A 32 -4.09 -1.61 10.05
C VAL A 32 -3.67 -2.79 10.90
N SER A 33 -2.37 -3.06 11.02
CA SER A 33 -1.83 -4.14 11.85
C SER A 33 -2.07 -3.93 13.35
N ARG A 34 -2.35 -2.71 13.79
CA ARG A 34 -2.75 -2.41 15.18
C ARG A 34 -4.23 -2.67 15.45
N GLY A 35 -5.01 -2.96 14.40
CA GLY A 35 -6.47 -3.14 14.51
C GLY A 35 -7.26 -1.84 14.47
N ASP A 36 -6.65 -0.71 14.10
CA ASP A 36 -7.35 0.58 13.94
C ASP A 36 -8.40 0.51 12.81
N PHE A 37 -8.22 -0.46 11.90
CA PHE A 37 -9.09 -0.75 10.75
C PHE A 37 -9.77 -2.13 10.83
N ASP A 38 -9.90 -2.74 12.02
CA ASP A 38 -10.56 -4.05 12.22
C ASP A 38 -12.04 -4.07 11.74
N TRP A 39 -12.67 -2.89 11.66
CA TRP A 39 -14.02 -2.70 11.13
C TRP A 39 -14.10 -2.71 9.59
N LYS A 40 -12.96 -2.75 8.90
CA LYS A 40 -12.82 -2.61 7.45
C LYS A 40 -12.23 -3.89 6.86
N SER A 41 -12.67 -4.27 5.66
CA SER A 41 -12.21 -5.50 5.02
C SER A 41 -10.69 -5.58 4.91
N ASP A 42 -10.14 -6.76 5.17
CA ASP A 42 -8.73 -7.10 4.90
C ASP A 42 -8.37 -7.13 3.40
N ASP A 43 -9.35 -6.86 2.52
CA ASP A 43 -9.17 -6.71 1.08
C ASP A 43 -8.57 -5.33 0.77
N TYR A 44 -7.33 -5.14 1.20
CA TYR A 44 -6.50 -4.00 0.87
C TYR A 44 -5.26 -4.46 0.12
N GLU A 45 -4.80 -3.62 -0.79
CA GLU A 45 -3.52 -3.79 -1.44
C GLU A 45 -2.42 -3.11 -0.62
N VAL A 46 -1.35 -3.85 -0.33
CA VAL A 46 -0.17 -3.28 0.32
C VAL A 46 0.75 -2.67 -0.71
N VAL A 47 0.86 -1.35 -0.66
CA VAL A 47 1.70 -0.53 -1.52
C VAL A 47 2.94 -0.13 -0.74
N LEU A 48 4.09 -0.59 -1.23
CA LEU A 48 5.39 -0.26 -0.63
C LEU A 48 5.66 1.24 -0.79
N MET A 49 6.18 1.88 0.26
CA MET A 49 6.51 3.32 0.21
C MET A 49 7.60 3.65 -0.84
N GLU A 50 8.46 2.68 -1.13
CA GLU A 50 9.48 2.78 -2.19
C GLU A 50 8.89 2.75 -3.60
N ASN A 51 7.67 2.25 -3.75
CA ASN A 51 6.98 2.21 -5.03
C ASN A 51 6.26 3.53 -5.31
N THR A 52 7.08 4.57 -5.53
CA THR A 52 6.62 5.92 -5.85
C THR A 52 5.75 5.97 -7.11
N LEU A 53 5.92 5.00 -8.03
CA LEU A 53 5.09 4.85 -9.24
C LEU A 53 3.66 4.39 -8.89
N ARG A 54 3.51 3.41 -8.00
CA ARG A 54 2.20 3.00 -7.47
C ARG A 54 1.56 4.12 -6.65
N LEU A 55 2.32 4.78 -5.78
CA LEU A 55 1.81 5.85 -4.91
C LEU A 55 1.27 7.04 -5.69
N ARG A 56 1.92 7.42 -6.81
CA ARG A 56 1.40 8.46 -7.71
C ARG A 56 0.17 7.99 -8.51
N GLU A 57 0.10 6.70 -8.87
CA GLU A 57 -1.04 6.14 -9.62
C GLU A 57 -2.30 6.08 -8.75
N LEU A 58 -2.11 5.85 -7.45
CA LEU A 58 -3.19 5.79 -6.47
C LEU A 58 -3.55 7.16 -5.88
N THR A 59 -2.90 8.25 -6.33
CA THR A 59 -3.05 9.62 -5.79
C THR A 59 -2.70 9.76 -4.30
N VAL A 60 -2.33 8.68 -3.61
CA VAL A 60 -1.88 8.67 -2.20
C VAL A 60 -0.67 9.60 -1.99
N PHE A 61 0.21 9.72 -2.99
CA PHE A 61 1.36 10.63 -2.91
C PHE A 61 0.96 12.11 -2.83
N ASP A 62 -0.15 12.51 -3.46
CA ASP A 62 -0.63 13.90 -3.47
C ASP A 62 -1.20 14.29 -2.10
N GLU A 63 -1.90 13.37 -1.42
CA GLU A 63 -2.47 13.61 -0.08
C GLU A 63 -1.44 13.56 1.06
N LEU A 64 -0.23 13.05 0.79
CA LEU A 64 0.89 13.03 1.74
C LEU A 64 1.81 14.26 1.62
N SER A 65 1.53 15.18 0.67
CA SER A 65 2.32 16.39 0.38
C SER A 65 2.00 17.59 1.27
#